data_AF-X1GAX9-F1
#
_entry.id   AF-X1GAX9-F1
#
_cell.length_a   1.000
_cell.length_b   1.000
_cell.length_c   1.000
_cell.angle_alpha   90.00
_cell.angle_beta   90.00
_cell.angle_gamma   90.00
#
_symmetry.space_group_name_H-M   'P 1'
#
loop_
_entity.id
_entity.type
_entity.pdbx_description
1 polymer ?
#
loop_
_entity_poly.entity_id
_entity_poly.type
_entity_poly.pdbx_seq_one_letter_code
_entity_poly.pdbx_strand_id
1 'polypeptide(L)'
;MEKFKLSKINNGINITQEEWDKFQKDLRILKFQMQENQDSLEGGLTSRNISSFLNTYIINEKDSLDDTYDMYVHFNIISEMIKIVSVKVSFWILNYRAYSTAAKSGGEVTSASGGGETPTSSSGGSSTPTTSSGGATTPTTSASSGSSVNAVNSDGGVNSVTNVGNEGISGYLPAQWYTHAVSLHSHTHTVYIPNHTHTVTIGNHTHTVTIAAHTHVGGAHTHDITYGIHEEETSPTIKFYISDTGEDHYSDTFFGGYTADKANIDITDYITSVGSKMIKFTSTTRTRLSVQIEIKLEVNY
;
A
#
# COMPACT_ATOMS: atom_id res chain seq x y z
N MET A 1 37.68 -83.98 22.16
CA MET A 1 37.28 -83.37 20.88
C MET A 1 38.52 -83.30 20.01
N GLU A 2 39.00 -84.37 19.37
CA GLU A 2 38.33 -85.22 18.39
C GLU A 2 37.60 -84.40 17.30
N LYS A 3 38.33 -84.02 16.25
CA LYS A 3 38.25 -84.63 14.91
C LYS A 3 39.12 -83.84 13.93
N PHE A 4 40.40 -84.19 13.89
CA PHE A 4 41.15 -84.21 12.63
C PHE A 4 40.65 -85.44 11.85
N LYS A 5 40.10 -85.22 10.66
CA LYS A 5 40.20 -86.12 9.48
C LYS A 5 39.30 -85.59 8.36
N LEU A 6 39.89 -84.79 7.47
CA LEU A 6 39.51 -84.80 6.06
C LEU A 6 40.65 -85.52 5.34
N SER A 7 40.43 -86.81 5.07
CA SER A 7 41.23 -87.59 4.14
C SER A 7 41.02 -87.02 2.74
N LYS A 8 41.94 -86.18 2.27
CA LYS A 8 42.07 -85.89 0.85
C LYS A 8 43.10 -86.86 0.28
N ILE A 9 42.59 -87.85 -0.44
CA ILE A 9 43.32 -88.43 -1.56
C ILE A 9 43.73 -87.25 -2.44
N ASN A 10 45.01 -86.94 -2.52
CA ASN A 10 45.50 -85.95 -3.46
C ASN A 10 46.87 -86.44 -3.95
N ASN A 11 46.88 -87.06 -5.12
CA ASN A 11 48.05 -87.00 -6.01
C ASN A 11 48.22 -85.54 -6.50
N GLY A 12 48.29 -84.61 -5.56
CA GLY A 12 48.29 -83.17 -5.79
C GLY A 12 49.73 -82.71 -5.90
N ILE A 13 50.10 -82.22 -7.07
CA ILE A 13 51.37 -81.55 -7.35
C ILE A 13 51.54 -80.44 -6.31
N ASN A 14 52.57 -80.53 -5.46
CA ASN A 14 52.96 -79.46 -4.54
C ASN A 14 53.63 -78.35 -5.36
N ILE A 15 52.83 -77.43 -5.91
CA ILE A 15 53.33 -76.21 -6.55
C ILE A 15 53.71 -75.21 -5.46
N THR A 16 54.92 -74.70 -5.51
CA THR A 16 55.41 -73.65 -4.61
C THR A 16 54.72 -72.30 -4.89
N GLN A 17 54.65 -71.41 -3.90
CA GLN A 17 54.03 -70.08 -4.10
C GLN A 17 54.72 -69.28 -5.22
N GLU A 18 56.04 -69.43 -5.36
CA GLU A 18 56.81 -68.79 -6.44
C GLU A 18 56.42 -69.29 -7.83
N GLU A 19 56.21 -70.60 -7.99
CA GLU A 19 55.73 -71.20 -9.24
C GLU A 19 54.31 -70.74 -9.58
N TRP A 20 53.45 -70.57 -8.56
CA TRP A 20 52.10 -70.03 -8.74
C TRP A 20 52.12 -68.56 -9.19
N ASP A 21 52.93 -67.72 -8.56
CA ASP A 21 53.06 -66.31 -8.91
C ASP A 21 53.68 -66.14 -10.31
N LYS A 22 54.65 -67.00 -10.66
CA LYS A 22 55.19 -67.08 -12.02
C LYS A 22 54.12 -67.47 -13.02
N PHE A 23 53.28 -68.47 -12.72
CA PHE A 23 52.19 -68.87 -13.59
C PHE A 23 51.16 -67.74 -13.79
N GLN A 24 50.80 -67.01 -12.74
CA GLN A 24 49.90 -65.86 -12.85
C GLN A 24 50.49 -64.72 -13.69
N LYS A 25 51.81 -64.50 -13.58
CA LYS A 25 52.53 -63.53 -14.42
C LYS A 25 52.56 -63.97 -15.88
N ASP A 26 52.89 -65.23 -16.14
CA ASP A 26 52.94 -65.81 -17.49
C ASP A 26 51.55 -65.77 -18.14
N LEU A 27 50.49 -66.08 -17.38
CA LEU A 27 49.09 -65.96 -17.82
C LEU A 27 48.73 -64.50 -18.18
N ARG A 28 49.18 -63.53 -17.38
CA ARG A 28 48.95 -62.10 -17.65
C ARG A 28 49.64 -61.67 -18.94
N ILE A 29 50.90 -62.07 -19.13
CA ILE A 29 51.67 -61.77 -20.36
C ILE A 29 50.97 -62.36 -21.58
N LEU A 30 50.53 -63.62 -21.48
CA LEU A 30 49.84 -64.30 -22.57
C LEU A 30 48.54 -63.58 -22.96
N LYS A 31 47.76 -63.11 -21.98
CA LYS A 31 46.54 -62.32 -22.23
C LYS A 31 46.84 -61.01 -22.98
N PHE A 32 47.91 -60.32 -22.61
CA PHE A 32 48.34 -59.11 -23.33
C PHE A 32 48.75 -59.41 -24.77
N GLN A 33 49.53 -60.47 -24.99
CA GLN A 33 49.94 -60.89 -26.34
C GLN A 33 48.75 -61.36 -27.19
N MET A 34 47.76 -62.03 -26.59
CA MET A 34 46.52 -62.39 -27.29
C MET A 34 45.74 -61.14 -27.72
N GLN A 35 45.62 -60.13 -26.84
CA GLN A 35 44.97 -58.87 -27.18
C GLN A 35 45.71 -58.14 -28.32
N GLU A 36 47.03 -58.04 -28.24
CA GLU A 36 47.84 -57.40 -29.29
C GLU A 36 47.71 -58.10 -30.66
N ASN A 37 47.68 -59.44 -30.67
CA ASN A 37 47.44 -60.20 -31.89
C ASN A 37 46.03 -59.98 -32.43
N GLN A 38 45.03 -59.90 -31.56
CA GLN A 38 43.65 -59.65 -31.94
C GLN A 38 43.48 -58.23 -32.51
N ASP A 39 44.08 -57.22 -31.88
CA ASP A 39 44.12 -55.84 -32.36
C ASP A 39 44.83 -55.74 -33.73
N SER A 40 45.92 -56.48 -33.93
CA SER A 40 46.65 -56.56 -35.20
C SER A 40 45.84 -57.24 -36.31
N LEU A 41 45.14 -58.33 -35.99
CA LEU A 41 44.23 -59.04 -36.91
C LEU A 41 43.05 -58.17 -37.35
N GLU A 42 42.57 -57.30 -36.46
CA GLU A 42 41.44 -56.40 -36.72
C GLU A 42 41.86 -55.07 -37.37
N GLY A 43 43.16 -54.87 -37.64
CA GLY A 43 43.69 -53.70 -38.34
C GLY A 43 43.94 -52.48 -37.45
N GLY A 44 44.17 -52.69 -36.15
CA GLY A 44 44.34 -51.65 -35.12
C GLY A 44 43.03 -51.25 -34.45
N LEU A 45 43.04 -50.14 -33.70
CA LEU A 45 41.82 -49.53 -33.17
C LEU A 45 40.96 -49.03 -34.34
N THR A 46 39.91 -49.79 -34.66
CA THR A 46 38.90 -49.44 -35.64
C THR A 46 37.58 -49.17 -34.92
N SER A 47 36.66 -48.47 -35.57
CA SER A 47 35.29 -48.31 -35.08
C SER A 47 34.61 -49.62 -34.63
N ARG A 48 35.07 -50.80 -35.08
CA ARG A 48 34.45 -52.08 -34.74
C ARG A 48 34.94 -52.69 -33.42
N ASN A 49 36.06 -52.21 -32.87
CA ASN A 49 36.67 -52.77 -31.66
C ASN A 49 36.87 -51.76 -30.52
N ILE A 50 36.40 -50.52 -30.69
CA ILE A 50 36.21 -49.58 -29.58
C ILE A 50 35.06 -50.08 -28.71
N SER A 51 35.34 -50.43 -27.45
CA SER A 51 34.32 -50.90 -26.50
C SER A 51 33.58 -49.76 -25.79
N SER A 52 34.25 -48.62 -25.62
CA SER A 52 33.72 -47.44 -24.97
C SER A 52 34.55 -46.23 -25.36
N PHE A 53 33.97 -45.04 -25.26
CA PHE A 53 34.70 -43.79 -25.41
C PHE A 53 34.33 -42.80 -24.30
N LEU A 54 35.26 -41.89 -24.01
CA LEU A 54 35.04 -40.83 -23.05
C LEU A 54 34.36 -39.66 -23.75
N ASN A 55 33.17 -39.31 -23.26
CA ASN A 55 32.45 -38.14 -23.67
C ASN A 55 32.53 -37.07 -22.58
N THR A 56 32.78 -35.82 -22.98
CA THR A 56 32.83 -34.67 -22.07
C THR A 56 31.80 -33.64 -22.50
N TYR A 57 30.91 -33.29 -21.58
CA TYR A 57 29.92 -32.23 -21.74
C TYR A 57 30.29 -31.05 -20.86
N ILE A 58 30.11 -29.84 -21.39
CA ILE A 58 30.29 -28.60 -20.64
C ILE A 58 29.01 -27.80 -20.75
N ILE A 59 28.40 -27.51 -19.62
CA ILE A 59 27.21 -26.67 -19.53
C ILE A 59 27.64 -25.36 -18.88
N ASN A 60 27.23 -24.24 -19.45
CA ASN A 60 27.51 -22.91 -18.92
C ASN A 60 26.20 -22.17 -18.74
N GLU A 61 25.90 -21.77 -17.51
CA GLU A 61 24.71 -20.99 -17.19
C GLU A 61 25.11 -19.70 -16.48
N LYS A 62 24.31 -18.65 -16.66
CA LYS A 62 24.56 -17.38 -16.00
C LYS A 62 23.26 -16.69 -15.66
N ASP A 63 23.03 -16.50 -14.38
CA ASP A 63 21.81 -15.86 -13.89
C ASP A 63 22.07 -15.02 -12.64
N SER A 64 21.10 -14.18 -12.30
CA SER A 64 21.06 -13.42 -11.06
C SER A 64 20.35 -14.19 -9.96
N LEU A 65 20.83 -14.01 -8.74
CA LEU A 65 20.26 -14.60 -7.54
C LEU A 65 20.39 -13.62 -6.37
N ASP A 66 19.52 -13.76 -5.38
CA ASP A 66 19.55 -13.01 -4.14
C ASP A 66 19.19 -13.91 -2.94
N ASP A 67 18.87 -13.31 -1.79
CA ASP A 67 18.51 -14.02 -0.56
C ASP A 67 17.08 -14.59 -0.58
N THR A 68 16.27 -14.18 -1.54
CA THR A 68 14.88 -14.62 -1.73
C THR A 68 14.66 -15.46 -2.99
N TYR A 69 15.51 -15.28 -4.00
CA TYR A 69 15.45 -15.98 -5.28
C TYR A 69 16.76 -16.72 -5.55
N ASP A 70 16.67 -18.05 -5.50
CA ASP A 70 17.76 -18.98 -5.81
C ASP A 70 17.96 -19.14 -7.33
N MET A 71 19.15 -19.56 -7.75
CA MET A 71 19.47 -19.92 -9.15
C MET A 71 19.48 -21.43 -9.32
N TYR A 72 18.85 -21.92 -10.39
CA TYR A 72 18.74 -23.35 -10.70
C TYR A 72 19.46 -23.67 -12.01
N VAL A 73 20.37 -24.65 -11.98
CA VAL A 73 21.13 -25.11 -13.15
C VAL A 73 20.78 -26.55 -13.44
N HIS A 74 20.15 -26.78 -14.58
CA HIS A 74 19.70 -28.10 -14.99
C HIS A 74 20.76 -28.74 -15.88
N PHE A 75 21.01 -30.03 -15.68
CA PHE A 75 21.85 -30.81 -16.57
C PHE A 75 21.30 -32.23 -16.68
N ASN A 76 21.66 -32.94 -17.74
CA ASN A 76 21.17 -34.29 -17.98
C ASN A 76 22.31 -35.28 -18.06
N ILE A 77 22.07 -36.44 -17.47
CA ILE A 77 22.94 -37.59 -17.53
C ILE A 77 22.32 -38.60 -18.51
N ILE A 78 22.99 -38.85 -19.63
CA ILE A 78 22.47 -39.72 -20.69
C ILE A 78 22.35 -41.17 -20.22
N SER A 79 21.29 -41.86 -20.67
CA SER A 79 21.04 -43.26 -20.29
C SER A 79 22.01 -44.27 -20.92
N GLU A 80 22.72 -43.89 -21.99
CA GLU A 80 23.67 -44.74 -22.72
C GLU A 80 25.06 -44.81 -22.08
N MET A 81 25.24 -44.13 -20.94
CA MET A 81 26.49 -44.17 -20.18
C MET A 81 26.76 -45.56 -19.60
N ILE A 82 28.04 -45.93 -19.56
CA ILE A 82 28.53 -47.09 -18.78
C ILE A 82 28.89 -46.60 -17.37
N LYS A 83 29.54 -45.45 -17.27
CA LYS A 83 30.07 -44.93 -16.01
C LYS A 83 30.16 -43.40 -16.01
N ILE A 84 29.88 -42.79 -14.85
CA ILE A 84 30.24 -41.39 -14.56
C ILE A 84 31.72 -41.36 -14.18
N VAL A 85 32.53 -40.64 -14.95
CA VAL A 85 33.97 -40.49 -14.68
C VAL A 85 34.21 -39.33 -13.72
N SER A 86 33.61 -38.17 -14.00
CA SER A 86 33.62 -37.06 -13.07
C SER A 86 32.54 -36.04 -13.38
N VAL A 87 31.96 -35.41 -12.36
CA VAL A 87 31.11 -34.23 -12.48
C VAL A 87 31.72 -33.12 -11.64
N LYS A 88 32.12 -32.03 -12.29
CA LYS A 88 32.80 -30.90 -11.65
C LYS A 88 32.06 -29.61 -11.87
N VAL A 89 31.95 -28.82 -10.81
CA VAL A 89 31.28 -27.52 -10.82
C VAL A 89 32.32 -26.42 -10.61
N SER A 90 32.27 -25.41 -11.46
CA SER A 90 33.03 -24.17 -11.34
C SER A 90 32.03 -23.01 -11.37
N PHE A 91 32.26 -21.98 -10.57
CA PHE A 91 31.45 -20.77 -10.60
C PHE A 91 32.28 -19.52 -10.34
N TRP A 92 31.82 -18.42 -10.95
CA TRP A 92 32.39 -17.09 -10.81
C TRP A 92 31.31 -16.13 -10.32
N ILE A 93 31.63 -15.39 -9.27
CA ILE A 93 30.76 -14.39 -8.65
C ILE A 93 30.97 -13.07 -9.39
N LEU A 94 29.90 -12.52 -9.93
CA LEU A 94 29.91 -11.30 -10.73
C LEU A 94 28.98 -10.26 -10.08
N ASN A 95 29.29 -8.98 -10.28
CA ASN A 95 28.40 -7.89 -9.85
C ASN A 95 27.01 -8.04 -10.50
N TYR A 96 25.97 -7.75 -9.72
CA TYR A 96 24.60 -7.71 -10.25
C TYR A 96 24.51 -6.61 -11.30
N ARG A 97 23.75 -6.83 -12.38
CA ARG A 97 23.63 -5.89 -13.50
C ARG A 97 22.18 -5.59 -13.83
N ALA A 98 21.81 -4.32 -13.75
CA ALA A 98 20.54 -3.79 -14.26
C ALA A 98 20.77 -3.05 -15.58
N TYR A 99 19.80 -3.10 -16.49
CA TYR A 99 19.84 -2.44 -17.81
C TYR A 99 19.04 -1.14 -17.89
N SER A 100 18.46 -0.74 -16.75
CA SER A 100 17.69 0.48 -16.60
C SER A 100 17.65 0.90 -15.14
N THR A 101 17.62 2.20 -14.87
CA THR A 101 17.21 2.72 -13.57
C THR A 101 15.69 2.92 -13.53
N ALA A 102 15.08 2.76 -12.35
CA ALA A 102 13.64 2.96 -12.20
C ALA A 102 13.24 4.39 -12.60
N ALA A 103 12.07 4.53 -13.23
CA ALA A 103 11.49 5.84 -13.43
C ALA A 103 11.16 6.47 -12.06
N LYS A 104 11.70 7.66 -11.81
CA LYS A 104 11.46 8.40 -10.58
C LYS A 104 9.98 8.77 -10.52
N SER A 105 9.29 8.27 -9.49
CA SER A 105 7.87 8.50 -9.27
C SER A 105 7.48 9.99 -9.40
N GLY A 106 6.51 10.28 -10.26
CA GLY A 106 5.61 11.40 -10.10
C GLY A 106 4.16 10.90 -10.24
N GLY A 107 3.29 11.34 -9.35
CA GLY A 107 1.86 11.52 -9.64
C GLY A 107 1.68 12.96 -10.16
N GLU A 108 0.61 13.36 -10.86
CA GLU A 108 -0.80 13.07 -10.66
C GLU A 108 -1.58 13.53 -11.93
N VAL A 109 -2.79 13.02 -12.12
CA VAL A 109 -3.71 13.38 -13.21
C VAL A 109 -4.55 14.60 -12.80
N THR A 110 -4.77 15.54 -13.71
CA THR A 110 -5.71 16.66 -13.53
C THR A 110 -7.08 16.30 -14.12
N SER A 111 -8.16 16.53 -13.37
CA SER A 111 -9.51 16.63 -13.93
C SER A 111 -9.99 18.08 -13.79
N ALA A 112 -10.42 18.67 -14.91
CA ALA A 112 -11.01 19.99 -14.94
C ALA A 112 -12.43 19.92 -14.36
N SER A 113 -12.67 20.53 -13.21
CA SER A 113 -14.03 20.81 -12.76
C SER A 113 -14.41 22.21 -13.25
N GLY A 114 -15.24 22.26 -14.28
CA GLY A 114 -15.76 23.51 -14.85
C GLY A 114 -16.50 24.33 -13.77
N GLY A 115 -16.26 25.63 -13.77
CA GLY A 115 -16.94 26.58 -12.88
C GLY A 115 -18.44 26.54 -13.14
N GLY A 116 -19.16 25.86 -12.25
CA GLY A 116 -20.61 25.88 -12.19
C GLY A 116 -21.06 26.83 -11.09
N GLU A 117 -22.03 27.69 -11.38
CA GLU A 117 -22.76 28.36 -10.32
C GLU A 117 -23.66 27.34 -9.62
N THR A 118 -23.42 27.09 -8.33
CA THR A 118 -24.38 26.37 -7.50
C THR A 118 -25.24 27.39 -6.76
N PRO A 119 -26.50 27.62 -7.14
CA PRO A 119 -27.40 28.43 -6.33
C PRO A 119 -27.62 27.72 -4.99
N THR A 120 -27.01 28.23 -3.93
CA THR A 120 -27.24 27.71 -2.59
C THR A 120 -28.60 28.18 -2.09
N SER A 121 -29.55 27.26 -2.08
CA SER A 121 -30.86 27.30 -1.40
C SER A 121 -31.75 28.51 -1.71
N SER A 122 -32.84 28.27 -2.45
CA SER A 122 -34.01 29.15 -2.45
C SER A 122 -34.76 28.99 -1.13
N SER A 123 -34.56 29.91 -0.19
CA SER A 123 -35.45 30.06 0.95
C SER A 123 -36.79 30.58 0.43
N GLY A 124 -37.78 29.70 0.29
CA GLY A 124 -39.14 30.07 -0.11
C GLY A 124 -39.67 31.16 0.81
N GLY A 125 -40.23 32.22 0.22
CA GLY A 125 -40.69 33.40 0.94
C GLY A 125 -41.56 33.01 2.14
N SER A 126 -41.07 33.32 3.34
CA SER A 126 -41.76 33.03 4.59
C SER A 126 -42.25 34.34 5.20
N SER A 127 -43.54 34.39 5.51
CA SER A 127 -44.12 35.46 6.32
C SER A 127 -44.10 35.01 7.77
N THR A 128 -43.13 35.47 8.56
CA THR A 128 -43.11 35.25 10.00
C THR A 128 -43.84 36.39 10.70
N PRO A 129 -44.98 36.14 11.37
CA PRO A 129 -45.61 37.16 12.21
C PRO A 129 -44.68 37.48 13.39
N THR A 130 -44.21 38.72 13.47
CA THR A 130 -43.44 39.21 14.61
C THR A 130 -44.41 39.50 15.76
N THR A 131 -44.28 38.73 16.84
CA THR A 131 -44.85 38.89 18.20
C THR A 131 -46.11 39.75 18.34
N SER A 132 -47.22 39.15 18.78
CA SER A 132 -48.41 39.87 19.23
C SER A 132 -48.11 40.70 20.47
N SER A 133 -48.11 42.04 20.36
CA SER A 133 -48.20 42.90 21.53
C SER A 133 -49.61 42.80 22.11
N GLY A 134 -49.75 42.23 23.31
CA GLY A 134 -51.03 42.13 24.00
C GLY A 134 -51.65 43.50 24.20
N GLY A 135 -52.95 43.64 23.87
CA GLY A 135 -53.66 44.92 23.97
C GLY A 135 -53.57 45.50 25.37
N ALA A 136 -53.02 46.71 25.49
CA ALA A 136 -52.90 47.42 26.75
C ALA A 136 -53.94 48.54 26.83
N THR A 137 -54.65 48.62 27.94
CA THR A 137 -55.43 49.80 28.32
C THR A 137 -54.53 50.69 29.17
N THR A 138 -54.11 51.85 28.65
CA THR A 138 -53.38 52.85 29.42
C THR A 138 -54.33 53.95 29.89
N PRO A 139 -54.61 54.10 31.19
CA PRO A 139 -55.30 55.27 31.70
C PRO A 139 -54.38 56.49 31.55
N THR A 140 -54.77 57.49 30.75
CA THR A 140 -54.04 58.76 30.69
C THR A 140 -54.27 59.52 32.01
N THR A 141 -53.16 59.97 32.59
CA THR A 141 -53.06 60.65 33.89
C THR A 141 -54.15 61.69 34.16
N SER A 142 -54.79 61.58 35.32
CA SER A 142 -55.66 62.62 35.89
C SER A 142 -54.86 63.91 36.07
N ALA A 143 -55.17 64.95 35.29
CA ALA A 143 -54.72 66.29 35.61
C ALA A 143 -55.39 66.72 36.91
N SER A 144 -54.60 66.88 37.97
CA SER A 144 -55.03 67.49 39.23
C SER A 144 -55.40 68.94 38.96
N SER A 145 -56.68 69.29 39.00
CA SER A 145 -57.11 70.69 39.05
C SER A 145 -58.14 70.87 40.16
N GLY A 146 -57.73 70.62 41.40
CA GLY A 146 -58.36 71.21 42.58
C GLY A 146 -57.92 72.67 42.74
N SER A 147 -58.07 73.49 41.70
CA SER A 147 -57.91 74.93 41.80
C SER A 147 -59.28 75.54 42.08
N SER A 148 -59.52 75.93 43.33
CA SER A 148 -60.65 76.78 43.67
C SER A 148 -60.49 78.12 42.95
N VAL A 149 -61.22 78.32 41.85
CA VAL A 149 -61.28 79.63 41.21
C VAL A 149 -62.27 80.46 42.03
N ASN A 150 -61.75 81.44 42.75
CA ASN A 150 -62.58 82.42 43.43
C ASN A 150 -63.18 83.34 42.36
N ALA A 151 -64.45 83.14 42.00
CA ALA A 151 -65.14 84.04 41.09
C ALA A 151 -65.38 85.36 41.83
N VAL A 152 -64.44 86.29 41.68
CA VAL A 152 -64.62 87.68 42.07
C VAL A 152 -65.65 88.26 41.09
N ASN A 153 -66.89 88.43 41.53
CA ASN A 153 -67.85 89.16 40.72
C ASN A 153 -67.54 90.66 40.91
N SER A 154 -66.80 91.20 39.96
CA SER A 154 -66.57 92.62 39.84
C SER A 154 -67.83 93.30 39.32
N ASP A 155 -68.35 94.18 40.17
CA ASP A 155 -69.07 95.40 39.84
C ASP A 155 -70.55 95.29 39.45
N GLY A 156 -71.32 96.26 39.95
CA GLY A 156 -72.74 96.44 39.65
C GLY A 156 -73.63 96.48 40.88
N GLY A 157 -73.34 97.36 41.84
CA GLY A 157 -74.30 97.72 42.88
C GLY A 157 -75.62 98.20 42.27
N VAL A 158 -76.65 97.36 42.31
CA VAL A 158 -78.02 97.76 41.97
C VAL A 158 -78.71 98.20 43.25
N ASN A 159 -78.52 99.48 43.59
CA ASN A 159 -79.46 100.19 44.46
C ASN A 159 -80.77 100.37 43.69
N SER A 160 -81.70 99.44 43.86
CA SER A 160 -83.07 99.62 43.36
C SER A 160 -83.79 100.62 44.26
N VAL A 161 -83.86 101.86 43.81
CA VAL A 161 -84.70 102.92 44.38
C VAL A 161 -85.92 103.05 43.48
N THR A 162 -87.06 102.48 43.87
CA THR A 162 -88.32 102.76 43.19
C THR A 162 -88.91 104.03 43.75
N ASN A 163 -88.49 105.16 43.17
CA ASN A 163 -89.26 106.40 43.24
C ASN A 163 -90.51 106.25 42.37
N VAL A 164 -91.64 105.92 42.99
CA VAL A 164 -92.96 106.23 42.43
C VAL A 164 -93.86 106.76 43.55
N GLY A 165 -93.86 108.09 43.69
CA GLY A 165 -95.08 108.83 44.00
C GLY A 165 -95.36 109.15 45.47
N ASN A 166 -95.09 110.42 45.81
CA ASN A 166 -95.70 111.24 46.85
C ASN A 166 -95.21 111.10 48.31
N GLU A 167 -94.36 112.08 48.66
CA GLU A 167 -94.08 112.65 49.98
C GLU A 167 -93.62 111.72 51.11
N GLY A 168 -92.28 111.59 51.26
CA GLY A 168 -91.72 111.95 52.56
C GLY A 168 -90.72 111.02 53.26
N ILE A 169 -90.45 109.78 52.84
CA ILE A 169 -89.36 108.95 53.41
C ILE A 169 -88.94 107.86 52.39
N SER A 170 -87.64 107.75 52.10
CA SER A 170 -86.99 106.61 51.43
C SER A 170 -85.87 106.09 52.33
N GLY A 171 -85.85 104.79 52.63
CA GLY A 171 -84.76 104.13 53.39
C GLY A 171 -84.98 102.61 53.48
N TYR A 172 -84.44 101.85 52.53
CA TYR A 172 -83.23 101.01 52.61
C TYR A 172 -83.37 99.74 53.47
N LEU A 173 -83.69 98.60 52.83
CA LEU A 173 -83.49 97.27 53.40
C LEU A 173 -82.16 96.70 52.90
N PRO A 174 -81.25 96.22 53.77
CA PRO A 174 -79.96 95.66 53.35
C PRO A 174 -80.14 94.33 52.61
N ALA A 175 -79.55 94.24 51.41
CA ALA A 175 -79.53 93.05 50.57
C ALA A 175 -78.74 91.92 51.26
N GLN A 176 -79.33 90.72 51.33
CA GLN A 176 -78.63 89.51 51.78
C GLN A 176 -77.96 88.82 50.58
N TRP A 177 -76.65 88.62 50.66
CA TRP A 177 -75.86 87.95 49.63
C TRP A 177 -75.98 86.42 49.74
N TYR A 178 -76.38 85.76 48.66
CA TYR A 178 -76.29 84.31 48.52
C TYR A 178 -75.07 83.95 47.66
N THR A 179 -74.22 83.04 48.15
CA THR A 179 -73.18 82.42 47.35
C THR A 179 -73.70 81.13 46.73
N HIS A 180 -73.47 80.95 45.42
CA HIS A 180 -73.74 79.69 44.74
C HIS A 180 -72.42 78.98 44.46
N ALA A 181 -72.26 77.77 44.98
CA ALA A 181 -71.17 76.89 44.59
C ALA A 181 -71.61 76.10 43.35
N VAL A 182 -70.96 76.34 42.21
CA VAL A 182 -71.11 75.51 41.01
C VAL A 182 -70.03 74.44 41.05
N SER A 183 -70.45 73.18 41.14
CA SER A 183 -69.56 72.04 41.00
C SER A 183 -69.52 71.61 39.53
N LEU A 184 -68.33 71.54 38.93
CA LEU A 184 -68.13 70.90 37.63
C LEU A 184 -67.63 69.48 37.86
N HIS A 185 -68.29 68.52 37.19
CA HIS A 185 -67.97 67.10 37.34
C HIS A 185 -66.68 66.77 36.58
N SER A 186 -65.76 66.05 37.23
CA SER A 186 -64.66 65.42 36.50
C SER A 186 -65.22 64.28 35.65
N HIS A 187 -64.68 64.09 34.46
CA HIS A 187 -64.95 62.88 33.68
C HIS A 187 -63.65 62.35 33.09
N THR A 188 -63.68 61.07 32.73
CA THR A 188 -62.55 60.37 32.13
C THR A 188 -62.88 60.00 30.69
N HIS A 189 -61.83 59.90 29.87
CA HIS A 189 -61.91 59.31 28.55
C HIS A 189 -61.15 57.99 28.56
N THR A 190 -61.74 56.97 27.93
CA THR A 190 -61.07 55.71 27.64
C THR A 190 -60.80 55.67 26.14
N VAL A 191 -59.54 55.46 25.76
CA VAL A 191 -59.16 55.23 24.38
C VAL A 191 -58.89 53.74 24.22
N TYR A 192 -59.65 53.10 23.34
CA TYR A 192 -59.47 51.69 23.00
C TYR A 192 -58.63 51.56 21.74
N ILE A 193 -57.52 50.83 21.82
CA ILE A 193 -56.72 50.44 20.65
C ILE A 193 -56.93 48.93 20.45
N PRO A 194 -57.62 48.53 19.36
CA PRO A 194 -57.79 47.12 19.04
C PRO A 194 -56.45 46.41 18.85
N ASN A 195 -56.48 45.08 19.05
CA ASN A 195 -55.35 44.24 18.67
C ASN A 195 -55.10 44.41 17.16
N HIS A 196 -53.85 44.68 16.80
CA HIS A 196 -53.42 44.75 15.41
C HIS A 196 -52.10 44.01 15.23
N THR A 197 -51.89 43.51 14.02
CA THR A 197 -50.70 42.75 13.66
C THR A 197 -49.83 43.56 12.71
N HIS A 198 -48.52 43.52 12.90
CA HIS A 198 -47.57 43.99 11.91
C HIS A 198 -47.12 42.82 11.03
N THR A 199 -47.11 43.05 9.73
CA THR A 199 -46.57 42.10 8.76
C THR A 199 -45.33 42.70 8.15
N VAL A 200 -44.21 42.01 8.26
CA VAL A 200 -42.98 42.34 7.54
C VAL A 200 -42.86 41.37 6.39
N THR A 201 -42.88 41.90 5.16
CA THR A 201 -42.71 41.10 3.95
C THR A 201 -41.27 41.23 3.49
N ILE A 202 -40.53 40.12 3.52
CA ILE A 202 -39.20 40.03 2.92
C ILE A 202 -39.39 39.35 1.57
N GLY A 203 -39.11 40.10 0.49
CA GLY A 203 -39.17 39.56 -0.86
C GLY A 203 -38.21 38.38 -1.05
N ASN A 204 -38.50 37.55 -2.05
CA ASN A 204 -37.54 36.53 -2.48
C ASN A 204 -36.22 37.22 -2.87
N HIS A 205 -35.12 36.76 -2.30
CA HIS A 205 -33.80 37.21 -2.68
C HIS A 205 -32.86 36.01 -2.76
N THR A 206 -31.85 36.14 -3.61
CA THR A 206 -30.88 35.09 -3.90
C THR A 206 -29.50 35.49 -3.40
N HIS A 207 -28.77 34.55 -2.82
CA HIS A 207 -27.35 34.70 -2.57
C HIS A 207 -26.56 34.03 -3.69
N THR A 208 -25.70 34.81 -4.34
CA THR A 208 -24.76 34.29 -5.34
C THR A 208 -23.38 34.25 -4.73
N VAL A 209 -22.77 33.07 -4.71
CA VAL A 209 -21.36 32.89 -4.37
C VAL A 209 -20.62 32.55 -5.64
N THR A 210 -19.78 33.47 -6.10
CA THR A 210 -18.97 33.28 -7.30
C THR A 210 -17.59 32.77 -6.90
N ILE A 211 -17.29 31.52 -7.21
CA ILE A 211 -15.93 30.99 -7.15
C ILE A 211 -15.32 31.21 -8.52
N ALA A 212 -14.29 32.06 -8.59
CA ALA A 212 -13.59 32.30 -9.84
C ALA A 212 -13.03 30.98 -10.40
N ALA A 213 -13.03 30.87 -11.73
CA ALA A 213 -12.35 29.79 -12.41
C ALA A 213 -10.90 29.78 -11.94
N HIS A 214 -10.51 28.70 -11.27
CA HIS A 214 -9.16 28.49 -10.83
C HIS A 214 -8.69 27.14 -11.36
N THR A 215 -7.40 27.08 -11.67
CA THR A 215 -6.75 25.88 -12.16
C THR A 215 -5.92 25.29 -11.03
N HIS A 216 -6.06 23.98 -10.82
CA HIS A 216 -5.06 23.24 -10.05
C HIS A 216 -3.87 22.97 -10.97
N VAL A 217 -2.72 23.58 -10.65
CA VAL A 217 -1.48 23.37 -11.40
C VAL A 217 -0.62 22.37 -10.63
N GLY A 218 -0.76 21.09 -10.97
CA GLY A 218 0.32 20.11 -10.82
C GLY A 218 0.99 19.97 -12.18
N GLY A 219 2.30 20.22 -12.27
CA GLY A 219 3.02 20.13 -13.54
C GLY A 219 2.89 18.74 -14.17
N ALA A 220 2.66 18.67 -15.48
CA ALA A 220 2.80 17.42 -16.21
C ALA A 220 4.23 16.91 -16.02
N HIS A 221 4.38 15.64 -15.66
CA HIS A 221 5.69 15.00 -15.60
C HIS A 221 5.61 13.67 -16.35
N THR A 222 6.75 13.28 -16.92
CA THR A 222 6.95 12.02 -17.62
C THR A 222 7.91 11.14 -16.83
N HIS A 223 7.83 9.84 -17.08
CA HIS A 223 8.66 8.83 -16.43
C HIS A 223 9.58 8.22 -17.48
N ASP A 224 10.71 8.88 -17.70
CA ASP A 224 11.68 8.37 -18.65
C ASP A 224 12.50 7.27 -18.00
N ILE A 225 12.46 6.07 -18.59
CA ILE A 225 13.40 5.00 -18.24
C ILE A 225 14.75 5.40 -18.82
N THR A 226 15.73 5.63 -17.95
CA THR A 226 17.11 5.82 -18.41
C THR A 226 17.73 4.45 -18.61
N TYR A 227 17.93 4.08 -19.87
CA TYR A 227 18.65 2.87 -20.24
C TYR A 227 20.14 3.04 -19.97
N GLY A 228 20.75 2.02 -19.39
CA GLY A 228 22.16 2.04 -19.01
C GLY A 228 22.56 0.74 -18.32
N ILE A 229 23.85 0.42 -18.33
CA ILE A 229 24.37 -0.71 -17.56
C ILE A 229 24.76 -0.19 -16.19
N HIS A 230 24.06 -0.66 -15.17
CA HIS A 230 24.33 -0.34 -13.77
C HIS A 230 24.77 -1.60 -13.06
N GLU A 231 25.91 -1.54 -12.39
CA GLU A 231 26.45 -2.67 -11.62
C GLU A 231 26.34 -2.38 -10.14
N GLU A 232 25.99 -3.39 -9.36
CA GLU A 232 25.99 -3.36 -7.90
C GLU A 232 27.04 -4.35 -7.39
N GLU A 233 28.04 -3.82 -6.69
CA GLU A 233 29.06 -4.60 -6.03
C GLU A 233 28.57 -5.03 -4.65
N THR A 234 28.52 -6.34 -4.43
CA THR A 234 28.13 -6.95 -3.16
C THR A 234 29.13 -8.03 -2.77
N SER A 235 29.09 -8.46 -1.51
CA SER A 235 29.93 -9.54 -0.99
C SER A 235 29.06 -10.76 -0.64
N PRO A 236 28.55 -11.50 -1.63
CA PRO A 236 27.67 -12.63 -1.39
C PRO A 236 28.42 -13.83 -0.81
N THR A 237 27.72 -14.63 -0.02
CA THR A 237 28.15 -15.98 0.33
C THR A 237 27.32 -16.99 -0.45
N ILE A 238 27.99 -17.79 -1.28
CA ILE A 238 27.37 -18.79 -2.14
C ILE A 238 27.40 -20.17 -1.49
N LYS A 239 26.24 -20.82 -1.50
CA LYS A 239 26.07 -22.24 -1.19
C LYS A 239 25.35 -22.90 -2.36
N PHE A 240 25.54 -24.20 -2.54
CA PHE A 240 24.76 -24.95 -3.51
C PHE A 240 24.37 -26.33 -3.02
N TYR A 241 23.31 -26.84 -3.61
CA TYR A 241 22.65 -28.10 -3.28
C TYR A 241 22.44 -28.91 -4.55
N ILE A 242 22.47 -30.24 -4.44
CA ILE A 242 22.39 -31.14 -5.59
C ILE A 242 21.10 -31.94 -5.52
N SER A 243 20.41 -32.05 -6.66
CA SER A 243 19.28 -32.94 -6.87
C SER A 243 19.67 -34.03 -7.86
N ASP A 244 19.65 -35.29 -7.42
CA ASP A 244 19.94 -36.46 -8.26
C ASP A 244 18.72 -36.91 -9.09
N THR A 245 17.52 -36.38 -8.83
CA THR A 245 16.32 -36.69 -9.61
C THR A 245 15.94 -35.58 -10.60
N GLY A 246 16.53 -34.40 -10.46
CA GLY A 246 16.16 -33.21 -11.23
C GLY A 246 14.84 -32.58 -10.78
N GLU A 247 14.26 -33.06 -9.67
CA GLU A 247 13.10 -32.48 -9.00
C GLU A 247 13.53 -31.59 -7.82
N ASP A 248 12.57 -30.94 -7.18
CA ASP A 248 12.74 -30.10 -5.97
C ASP A 248 13.10 -30.91 -4.70
N HIS A 249 13.84 -32.00 -4.87
CA HIS A 249 14.43 -32.81 -3.82
C HIS A 249 15.95 -32.65 -3.87
N TYR A 250 16.52 -32.04 -2.82
CA TYR A 250 17.94 -31.74 -2.75
C TYR A 250 18.63 -32.53 -1.63
N SER A 251 19.94 -32.71 -1.75
CA SER A 251 20.78 -33.26 -0.69
C SER A 251 20.63 -32.47 0.62
N ASP A 252 20.52 -33.19 1.75
CA ASP A 252 20.48 -32.58 3.08
C ASP A 252 21.79 -31.81 3.40
N THR A 253 22.89 -32.23 2.78
CA THR A 253 24.17 -31.55 2.84
C THR A 253 24.29 -30.53 1.71
N PHE A 254 24.76 -29.33 2.05
CA PHE A 254 25.10 -28.30 1.09
C PHE A 254 26.61 -28.23 0.89
N PHE A 255 27.00 -27.75 -0.27
CA PHE A 255 28.36 -27.40 -0.59
C PHE A 255 28.51 -25.89 -0.43
N GLY A 256 29.49 -25.48 0.37
CA GLY A 256 29.95 -24.10 0.35
C GLY A 256 29.68 -23.30 1.62
N GLY A 257 29.44 -22.01 1.42
CA GLY A 257 29.93 -20.92 2.28
C GLY A 257 31.05 -20.12 1.61
N TYR A 258 31.01 -20.02 0.28
CA TYR A 258 32.10 -19.42 -0.51
C TYR A 258 31.85 -17.93 -0.74
N THR A 259 32.85 -17.10 -0.49
CA THR A 259 32.81 -15.65 -0.70
C THR A 259 33.66 -15.20 -1.89
N ALA A 260 34.15 -16.16 -2.68
CA ALA A 260 34.99 -15.95 -3.85
C ALA A 260 34.76 -17.08 -4.86
N ASP A 261 35.21 -16.85 -6.09
CA ASP A 261 35.16 -17.82 -7.18
C ASP A 261 35.74 -19.17 -6.78
N LYS A 262 35.13 -20.24 -7.28
CA LYS A 262 35.61 -21.61 -7.10
C LYS A 262 35.59 -22.35 -8.41
N ALA A 263 36.61 -23.17 -8.61
CA ALA A 263 36.73 -24.01 -9.79
C ALA A 263 36.91 -25.47 -9.38
N ASN A 264 36.44 -26.38 -10.24
CA ASN A 264 36.68 -27.82 -10.15
C ASN A 264 36.21 -28.47 -8.84
N ILE A 265 35.09 -28.01 -8.26
CA ILE A 265 34.47 -28.68 -7.12
C ILE A 265 33.91 -30.01 -7.62
N ASP A 266 34.43 -31.12 -7.10
CA ASP A 266 34.00 -32.46 -7.49
C ASP A 266 32.71 -32.84 -6.76
N ILE A 267 31.70 -33.21 -7.53
CA ILE A 267 30.38 -33.61 -7.03
C ILE A 267 29.98 -35.00 -7.54
N THR A 268 30.93 -35.77 -8.07
CA THR A 268 30.69 -37.06 -8.75
C THR A 268 29.90 -38.03 -7.88
N ASP A 269 30.24 -38.14 -6.60
CA ASP A 269 29.62 -39.08 -5.67
C ASP A 269 28.14 -38.77 -5.35
N TYR A 270 27.67 -37.57 -5.71
CA TYR A 270 26.30 -37.10 -5.44
C TYR A 270 25.36 -37.32 -6.62
N ILE A 271 25.89 -37.79 -7.75
CA ILE A 271 25.12 -38.08 -8.97
C ILE A 271 25.18 -39.58 -9.19
N THR A 272 24.09 -40.28 -8.86
CA THR A 272 24.07 -41.76 -8.87
C THR A 272 23.16 -42.34 -9.93
N SER A 273 22.25 -41.54 -10.47
CA SER A 273 21.23 -41.99 -11.41
C SER A 273 21.35 -41.33 -12.78
N VAL A 274 20.75 -41.96 -13.79
CA VAL A 274 20.57 -41.37 -15.12
C VAL A 274 19.48 -40.31 -15.14
N GLY A 275 19.38 -39.54 -16.21
CA GLY A 275 18.33 -38.56 -16.44
C GLY A 275 18.64 -37.17 -15.88
N SER A 276 17.58 -36.39 -15.69
CA SER A 276 17.67 -35.00 -15.26
C SER A 276 18.33 -34.87 -13.89
N LYS A 277 19.12 -33.83 -13.75
CA LYS A 277 19.81 -33.41 -12.52
C LYS A 277 19.68 -31.90 -12.40
N MET A 278 19.78 -31.42 -11.17
CA MET A 278 19.69 -29.98 -10.92
C MET A 278 20.65 -29.58 -9.80
N ILE A 279 21.29 -28.42 -9.98
CA ILE A 279 22.06 -27.76 -8.92
C ILE A 279 21.34 -26.46 -8.57
N LYS A 280 21.04 -26.29 -7.28
CA LYS A 280 20.46 -25.05 -6.75
C LYS A 280 21.54 -24.24 -6.06
N PHE A 281 21.75 -23.02 -6.49
CA PHE A 281 22.65 -22.05 -5.86
C PHE A 281 21.85 -21.02 -5.06
N THR A 282 22.31 -20.73 -3.86
CA THR A 282 21.72 -19.76 -2.94
C THR A 282 22.75 -18.68 -2.62
N SER A 283 22.32 -17.43 -2.48
CA SER A 283 23.18 -16.29 -2.12
C SER A 283 22.65 -15.57 -0.87
N THR A 284 23.54 -14.89 -0.14
CA THR A 284 23.14 -14.01 0.98
C THR A 284 22.80 -12.60 0.54
N THR A 285 23.24 -12.18 -0.65
CA THR A 285 22.99 -10.84 -1.21
C THR A 285 22.79 -10.94 -2.71
N ARG A 286 22.12 -9.94 -3.30
CA ARG A 286 21.93 -9.87 -4.75
C ARG A 286 23.26 -9.87 -5.49
N THR A 287 23.42 -10.80 -6.41
CA THR A 287 24.63 -10.98 -7.21
C THR A 287 24.28 -11.65 -8.54
N ARG A 288 25.26 -11.82 -9.42
CA ARG A 288 25.13 -12.64 -10.62
C ARG A 288 26.15 -13.75 -10.58
N LEU A 289 25.74 -14.98 -10.87
CA LEU A 289 26.63 -16.13 -10.88
C LEU A 289 26.81 -16.61 -12.32
N SER A 290 28.04 -16.90 -12.71
CA SER A 290 28.34 -17.66 -13.92
C SER A 290 28.79 -19.04 -13.47
N VAL A 291 28.07 -20.08 -13.88
CA VAL A 291 28.33 -21.47 -13.49
C VAL A 291 28.74 -22.27 -14.71
N GLN A 292 29.71 -23.14 -14.53
CA GLN A 292 30.14 -24.12 -15.50
C GLN A 292 30.12 -25.51 -14.85
N ILE A 293 29.45 -26.46 -15.50
CA ILE A 293 29.43 -27.86 -15.11
C ILE A 293 30.16 -28.67 -16.17
N GLU A 294 31.24 -29.32 -15.79
CA GLU A 294 31.99 -30.27 -16.62
C GLU A 294 31.58 -31.69 -16.23
N ILE A 295 31.05 -32.43 -17.19
CA ILE A 295 30.57 -33.80 -17.01
C ILE A 295 31.39 -34.71 -17.92
N LYS A 296 32.13 -35.63 -17.33
CA LYS A 296 32.89 -36.67 -18.03
C LYS A 296 32.20 -38.00 -17.83
N LEU A 297 31.78 -38.62 -18.93
CA LEU A 297 31.07 -39.89 -18.97
C LEU A 297 31.86 -40.87 -19.83
N GLU A 298 31.84 -42.14 -19.45
CA GLU A 298 32.19 -43.24 -20.32
C GLU A 298 30.91 -43.75 -20.96
N VAL A 299 30.85 -43.76 -22.29
CA VAL A 299 29.67 -44.09 -23.08
C VAL A 299 29.94 -45.34 -23.91
N ASN A 300 28.91 -46.17 -24.08
CA ASN A 300 29.01 -47.34 -24.95
C ASN A 300 29.16 -46.93 -26.42
N TYR A 301 29.88 -47.75 -27.19
CA TYR A 301 30.05 -47.55 -28.64
C TYR A 301 28.83 -48.07 -29.43
#